data_AF-A0A7X7NSA5-F1
#
_entry.id   AF-A0A7X7NSA5-F1
#
_cell.length_a   1.000
_cell.length_b   1.000
_cell.length_c   1.000
_cell.angle_alpha   90.00
_cell.angle_beta   90.00
_cell.angle_gamma   90.00
#
_symmetry.space_group_name_H-M   'P 1'
#
loop_
_entity.id
_entity.type
_entity.pdbx_description
1 polymer ?
#
loop_
_entity_poly.entity_id
_entity_poly.type
_entity_poly.pdbx_seq_one_letter_code
_entity_poly.pdbx_strand_id
1 'polypeptide(L)'
;VALPQAAFALPMTIVILRPFLMAIPHEVEEAAMIDGASRLQFFWRILLPLSAPGAVTVGVLAFVASWNAYLLPLLLLRGEMKTLPLGVADFSSQYSSDTAGVFAFTTLAMIPALIFFLAMQKRIVSGLQGAVKG
;
A
#
# COMPACT_ATOMS: atom_id res chain seq x y z
N VAL A 1 -12.43 6.01 -6.89
CA VAL A 1 -11.18 5.29 -7.24
C VAL A 1 -10.75 4.28 -6.17
N ALA A 2 -10.85 4.62 -4.88
CA ALA A 2 -10.38 3.76 -3.78
C ALA A 2 -11.00 2.34 -3.75
N LEU A 3 -12.32 2.20 -3.95
CA LEU A 3 -12.98 0.89 -3.93
C LEU A 3 -12.45 -0.08 -5.03
N PRO A 4 -12.39 0.31 -6.32
CA PRO A 4 -11.73 -0.51 -7.34
C PRO A 4 -10.27 -0.84 -7.03
N GLN A 5 -9.49 0.15 -6.57
CA GLN A 5 -8.08 -0.08 -6.21
C GLN A 5 -7.93 -1.11 -5.10
N ALA A 6 -8.76 -1.04 -4.06
CA ALA A 6 -8.75 -2.02 -2.98
C ALA A 6 -9.08 -3.42 -3.51
N ALA A 7 -10.10 -3.54 -4.37
CA ALA A 7 -10.48 -4.81 -4.98
C ALA A 7 -9.34 -5.44 -5.81
N PHE A 8 -8.64 -4.65 -6.64
CA PHE A 8 -7.50 -5.14 -7.41
C PHE A 8 -6.27 -5.48 -6.56
N ALA A 9 -6.13 -4.86 -5.39
CA ALA A 9 -5.03 -5.14 -4.46
C ALA A 9 -5.25 -6.42 -3.62
N LEU A 10 -6.48 -6.95 -3.55
CA LEU A 10 -6.80 -8.12 -2.73
C LEU A 10 -5.96 -9.37 -3.03
N PRO A 11 -5.74 -9.79 -4.29
CA PRO A 11 -4.97 -11.01 -4.57
C PRO A 11 -3.53 -10.90 -4.05
N MET A 12 -2.87 -9.77 -4.31
CA MET A 12 -1.51 -9.51 -3.82
C MET A 12 -1.48 -9.45 -2.29
N THR A 13 -2.48 -8.81 -1.67
CA THR A 13 -2.61 -8.72 -0.22
C THR A 13 -2.70 -10.11 0.41
N ILE A 14 -3.49 -11.01 -0.15
CA ILE A 14 -3.64 -12.39 0.32
C ILE A 14 -2.31 -13.15 0.17
N VAL A 15 -1.64 -13.04 -0.97
CA VAL A 15 -0.35 -13.71 -1.22
C VAL A 15 0.70 -13.27 -0.20
N ILE A 16 0.77 -11.97 0.12
CA ILE A 16 1.74 -11.43 1.07
C ILE A 16 1.38 -11.79 2.52
N LEU A 17 0.11 -11.70 2.91
CA LEU A 17 -0.31 -11.97 4.30
C LEU A 17 -0.32 -13.46 4.65
N ARG A 18 -0.57 -14.34 3.68
CA ARG A 18 -0.74 -15.78 3.93
C ARG A 18 0.45 -16.40 4.66
N PRO A 19 1.72 -16.19 4.28
CA PRO A 19 2.86 -16.72 5.02
C PRO A 19 2.93 -16.24 6.48
N PHE A 20 2.62 -14.97 6.76
CA PHE A 20 2.61 -14.44 8.14
C PHE A 20 1.53 -15.10 8.99
N LEU A 21 0.36 -15.34 8.41
CA LEU A 21 -0.74 -16.02 9.08
C LEU A 21 -0.41 -17.50 9.34
N MET A 22 0.21 -18.17 8.37
CA MET A 22 0.60 -19.58 8.48
C MET A 22 1.79 -19.82 9.40
N ALA A 23 2.60 -18.80 9.68
CA ALA A 23 3.71 -18.88 10.63
C ALA A 23 3.22 -18.99 12.09
N ILE A 24 1.96 -18.68 12.37
CA ILE A 24 1.37 -18.79 13.72
C ILE A 24 1.04 -20.26 13.99
N PRO A 25 1.66 -20.92 14.99
CA PRO A 25 1.39 -22.32 15.30
C PRO A 25 -0.06 -22.55 15.71
N HIS A 26 -0.65 -23.66 15.29
CA HIS A 26 -2.05 -23.97 15.60
C HIS A 26 -2.27 -24.18 17.11
N GLU A 27 -1.24 -24.61 17.82
CA GLU A 27 -1.18 -24.75 19.28
C GLU A 27 -1.54 -23.44 20.01
N VAL A 28 -1.22 -22.28 19.43
CA VAL A 28 -1.56 -20.96 20.01
C VAL A 28 -3.06 -20.69 19.93
N GLU A 29 -3.72 -21.13 18.85
CA GLU A 29 -5.19 -21.03 18.72
C GLU A 29 -5.88 -21.97 19.71
N GLU A 30 -5.41 -23.21 19.83
CA GLU A 30 -5.94 -24.19 20.78
C GLU A 30 -5.80 -23.71 22.22
N ALA A 31 -4.62 -23.22 22.61
CA ALA A 31 -4.39 -22.66 23.94
C ALA A 31 -5.32 -21.49 24.24
N ALA A 32 -5.47 -20.54 23.30
CA ALA A 32 -6.37 -19.41 23.47
C ALA A 32 -7.85 -19.84 23.61
N MET A 33 -8.27 -20.89 22.89
CA MET A 33 -9.61 -21.44 23.01
C MET A 33 -9.84 -22.16 24.35
N ILE A 34 -8.82 -22.86 24.87
CA ILE A 34 -8.86 -23.47 26.22
C ILE A 34 -8.99 -22.38 27.30
N ASP A 35 -8.31 -21.24 27.11
CA ASP A 35 -8.42 -20.05 27.98
C ASP A 35 -9.75 -19.30 27.82
N GLY A 36 -10.69 -19.83 27.03
CA GLY A 36 -12.04 -19.28 26.85
C GLY A 36 -12.14 -18.14 25.82
N ALA A 37 -11.11 -17.91 25.00
CA ALA A 37 -11.19 -16.94 23.92
C ALA A 37 -12.09 -17.45 22.79
N SER A 38 -13.03 -16.61 22.35
CA SER A 38 -13.79 -16.88 21.11
C SER A 38 -12.90 -16.74 19.87
N ARG A 39 -13.27 -17.37 18.75
CA ARG A 39 -12.53 -17.24 17.47
C ARG A 39 -12.36 -15.78 17.03
N LEU A 40 -13.38 -14.94 17.25
CA LEU A 40 -13.30 -13.52 16.91
C LEU A 40 -12.34 -12.77 17.85
N GLN A 41 -12.32 -13.13 19.13
CA GLN A 41 -11.37 -12.59 20.10
C GLN A 41 -9.94 -13.00 19.75
N PHE A 42 -9.70 -14.26 19.40
CA PHE A 42 -8.41 -14.74 18.91
C PHE A 42 -7.94 -13.96 17.69
N PHE A 43 -8.83 -13.77 16.71
CA PHE A 43 -8.54 -13.00 15.50
C PHE A 43 -8.02 -11.58 15.82
N TRP A 44 -8.77 -10.81 16.61
CA TRP A 44 -8.42 -9.41 16.88
C TRP A 44 -7.29 -9.23 17.88
N ARG A 45 -7.18 -10.11 18.90
CA ARG A 45 -6.21 -9.95 19.99
C ARG A 45 -4.89 -10.66 19.75
N ILE A 46 -4.84 -11.71 18.94
CA ILE A 46 -3.65 -12.56 18.79
C ILE A 46 -3.22 -12.62 17.33
N LEU A 47 -4.10 -13.10 16.44
CA LEU A 47 -3.76 -13.33 15.03
C LEU A 47 -3.39 -12.03 14.30
N LEU A 48 -4.21 -10.98 14.44
CA LEU A 48 -4.00 -9.70 13.75
C LEU A 48 -2.72 -8.98 14.25
N PRO A 49 -2.45 -8.84 15.57
CA PRO A 49 -1.20 -8.24 16.05
C PRO A 49 0.05 -9.03 15.65
N LEU A 50 0.01 -10.37 15.69
CA LEU A 50 1.14 -11.20 15.25
C LEU A 50 1.41 -11.06 13.75
N SER A 51 0.35 -10.82 12.96
CA SER A 51 0.43 -10.58 11.52
C SER A 51 0.74 -9.11 11.16
N ALA A 52 0.95 -8.24 12.14
CA ALA A 52 1.19 -6.81 11.92
C ALA A 52 2.35 -6.51 10.96
N PRO A 53 3.50 -7.22 10.97
CA PRO A 53 4.58 -7.00 10.00
C PRO A 53 4.12 -7.22 8.54
N GLY A 54 3.30 -8.24 8.31
CA GLY A 54 2.68 -8.51 7.01
C GLY A 54 1.68 -7.41 6.61
N ALA A 55 0.84 -6.97 7.55
CA ALA A 55 -0.14 -5.91 7.32
C ALA A 55 0.53 -4.56 6.98
N VAL A 56 1.64 -4.23 7.65
CA VAL A 56 2.45 -3.03 7.33
C VAL A 56 3.01 -3.13 5.91
N THR A 57 3.53 -4.30 5.53
CA THR A 57 4.09 -4.53 4.18
C THR A 57 3.03 -4.32 3.09
N VAL A 58 1.85 -4.94 3.26
CA VAL A 58 0.72 -4.73 2.35
C VAL A 58 0.30 -3.27 2.32
N GLY A 59 0.17 -2.61 3.47
CA GLY A 59 -0.25 -1.22 3.55
C GLY A 59 0.68 -0.27 2.80
N VAL A 60 2.00 -0.49 2.89
CA VAL A 60 2.98 0.30 2.15
C VAL A 60 2.88 0.05 0.65
N LEU A 61 2.78 -1.21 0.21
CA LEU A 61 2.65 -1.53 -1.22
C LEU A 61 1.35 -0.99 -1.81
N ALA A 62 0.24 -1.10 -1.07
CA ALA A 62 -1.05 -0.55 -1.47
C ALA A 62 -1.00 0.98 -1.58
N PHE A 63 -0.34 1.66 -0.64
CA PHE A 63 -0.12 3.11 -0.71
C PHE A 63 0.67 3.50 -1.96
N VAL A 64 1.81 2.86 -2.20
CA VAL A 64 2.67 3.13 -3.36
C VAL A 64 1.90 2.88 -4.66
N ALA A 65 1.14 1.80 -4.75
CA ALA A 65 0.31 1.48 -5.92
C ALA A 65 -0.80 2.51 -6.14
N SER A 66 -1.48 2.94 -5.07
CA SER A 66 -2.54 3.95 -5.15
C SER A 66 -1.99 5.32 -5.55
N TRP A 67 -0.84 5.72 -5.00
CA TRP A 67 -0.16 6.98 -5.30
C TRP A 67 0.28 7.08 -6.76
N ASN A 68 0.79 5.97 -7.32
CA ASN A 68 1.24 5.91 -8.71
C ASN A 68 0.13 5.57 -9.71
N ALA A 69 -1.11 5.37 -9.25
CA ALA A 69 -2.17 4.96 -10.13
C ALA A 69 -2.48 6.04 -11.18
N TYR A 70 -2.53 5.61 -12.44
CA TYR A 70 -2.85 6.48 -13.57
C TYR A 70 -4.18 6.08 -14.23
N LEU A 71 -4.30 4.84 -14.70
CA LEU A 71 -5.44 4.39 -15.51
C LEU A 71 -6.79 4.45 -14.77
N LEU A 72 -6.86 3.94 -13.54
CA LEU A 72 -8.12 3.95 -12.78
C LEU A 72 -8.59 5.37 -12.44
N PRO A 73 -7.73 6.28 -11.93
CA PRO A 73 -8.07 7.69 -11.83
C PRO A 73 -8.52 8.31 -13.14
N LEU A 74 -7.80 8.07 -14.24
CA LEU A 74 -8.10 8.64 -15.56
C LEU A 74 -9.52 8.29 -16.03
N LEU A 75 -9.93 7.04 -15.82
CA LEU A 75 -11.23 6.53 -16.28
C LEU A 75 -12.40 6.95 -15.37
N LEU A 76 -12.15 7.13 -14.07
CA LEU A 76 -13.20 7.30 -13.06
C LEU A 76 -13.36 8.75 -12.58
N LEU A 77 -12.28 9.53 -12.54
CA LEU A 77 -12.34 10.90 -12.07
C LEU A 77 -12.79 11.82 -13.21
N ARG A 78 -13.58 12.85 -12.86
CA ARG A 78 -14.10 13.87 -13.77
C ARG A 78 -14.01 15.25 -13.11
N GLY A 79 -13.88 16.30 -13.93
CA GLY A 79 -13.83 17.68 -13.47
C GLY A 79 -12.51 18.06 -12.81
N GLU A 80 -12.57 18.77 -11.69
CA GLU A 80 -11.40 19.32 -10.98
C GLU A 80 -10.66 18.30 -10.11
N MET A 81 -11.26 17.13 -9.86
CA MET A 81 -10.66 16.07 -9.04
C MET A 81 -9.60 15.32 -9.85
N LYS A 82 -8.32 15.66 -9.65
CA LYS A 82 -7.19 15.03 -10.36
C LYS A 82 -6.17 14.51 -9.38
N THR A 83 -5.65 13.31 -9.65
CA THR A 83 -4.47 12.81 -8.95
C THR A 83 -3.23 13.48 -9.53
N LEU A 84 -2.14 13.47 -8.76
CA LEU A 84 -0.88 14.07 -9.18
C LEU A 84 -0.38 13.53 -10.55
N PRO A 85 -0.43 12.21 -10.85
CA PRO A 85 -0.09 11.70 -12.19
C PRO A 85 -0.98 12.24 -13.31
N LEU A 86 -2.28 12.44 -13.05
CA LEU A 86 -3.19 13.04 -14.05
C LEU A 86 -2.86 14.52 -14.29
N GLY A 87 -2.54 15.27 -13.22
CA GLY A 87 -2.14 16.67 -13.34
C GLY A 87 -0.87 16.84 -14.17
N VAL A 88 0.13 15.96 -13.98
CA VAL A 88 1.36 15.93 -14.80
C VAL A 88 1.06 15.61 -16.26
N ALA A 89 0.20 14.61 -16.53
CA ALA A 89 -0.18 14.25 -17.89
C ALA A 89 -0.93 15.40 -18.61
N ASP A 90 -1.89 16.02 -17.92
CA ASP A 90 -2.65 17.15 -18.45
C ASP A 90 -1.77 18.36 -18.74
N PHE A 91 -0.85 18.69 -17.83
CA PHE A 91 0.09 19.78 -18.02
C PHE A 91 1.02 19.51 -19.21
N SER A 92 1.53 18.28 -19.31
CA SER A 92 2.40 17.85 -20.41
C SER A 92 1.68 17.91 -21.76
N SER A 93 0.38 17.61 -21.80
CA SER A 93 -0.41 17.71 -23.02
C SER A 93 -0.73 19.17 -23.39
N GLN A 94 -1.12 20.00 -22.43
CA GLN A 94 -1.51 21.40 -22.67
C GLN A 94 -0.32 22.28 -23.06
N TYR A 95 0.83 22.06 -22.43
CA TYR A 95 2.05 22.84 -22.64
C TYR A 95 3.10 22.07 -23.46
N SER A 96 2.65 21.22 -24.39
CA SER A 96 3.53 20.33 -25.17
C SER A 96 4.60 21.06 -25.99
N SER A 97 4.38 22.33 -26.34
CA SER A 97 5.37 23.20 -26.98
C SER A 97 6.38 23.82 -26.02
N ASP A 98 6.06 23.94 -24.73
CA ASP A 98 6.95 24.46 -23.69
C ASP A 98 7.63 23.30 -22.96
N THR A 99 8.64 22.72 -23.63
CA THR A 99 9.42 21.60 -23.09
C THR A 99 10.07 21.96 -21.74
N ALA A 100 10.53 23.20 -21.57
CA ALA A 100 11.15 23.65 -20.32
C ALA A 100 10.13 23.68 -19.17
N GLY A 101 8.94 24.22 -19.40
CA GLY A 101 7.83 24.23 -18.44
C GLY A 101 7.40 22.81 -18.04
N VAL A 102 7.29 21.89 -19.01
CA VAL A 102 6.92 20.49 -18.74
C VAL A 102 7.95 19.78 -17.84
N PHE A 103 9.25 19.96 -18.09
CA PHE A 103 10.29 19.39 -17.24
C PHE A 103 10.32 20.01 -15.84
N ALA A 104 10.13 21.33 -15.72
CA ALA A 104 10.06 22.01 -14.44
C ALA A 104 8.87 21.49 -13.60
N PHE A 105 7.68 21.40 -14.21
CA PHE A 105 6.48 20.89 -13.55
C PHE A 105 6.64 19.43 -13.11
N THR A 106 7.15 18.57 -14.00
CA THR A 106 7.34 17.14 -13.71
C THR A 106 8.33 16.94 -12.57
N THR A 107 9.43 17.70 -12.56
CA THR A 107 10.43 17.64 -11.48
C THR A 107 9.84 18.08 -10.14
N LEU A 108 9.05 19.17 -10.12
CA LEU A 108 8.35 19.64 -8.93
C LEU A 108 7.35 18.60 -8.40
N ALA A 109 6.62 17.94 -9.31
CA ALA A 109 5.68 16.87 -8.98
C ALA A 109 6.37 15.63 -8.37
N MET A 110 7.68 15.44 -8.57
CA MET A 110 8.42 14.34 -7.92
C MET A 110 8.77 14.64 -6.46
N ILE A 111 8.80 15.90 -6.02
CA ILE A 111 9.23 16.28 -4.66
C ILE A 111 8.40 15.59 -3.57
N PRO A 112 7.05 15.57 -3.61
CA PRO A 112 6.26 14.88 -2.59
C PRO A 112 6.53 13.37 -2.53
N ALA A 113 6.75 12.75 -3.69
CA ALA A 113 7.09 11.32 -3.77
C ALA A 113 8.46 11.03 -3.14
N LEU A 114 9.45 11.91 -3.37
CA LEU A 114 10.78 11.80 -2.75
C LEU A 114 10.72 11.97 -1.23
N ILE A 115 9.95 12.95 -0.72
CA ILE A 115 9.75 13.15 0.72
C ILE A 115 9.14 11.91 1.34
N PHE A 116 8.09 11.36 0.72
CA PHE A 116 7.45 10.14 1.20
C PHE A 116 8.42 8.95 1.20
N PHE A 117 9.17 8.75 0.12
CA PHE A 117 10.14 7.67 0.02
C PHE A 117 11.21 7.77 1.11
N LEU A 118 11.80 8.95 1.31
CA LEU A 118 12.82 9.17 2.35
C LEU A 118 12.29 8.89 3.76
N ALA A 119 11.02 9.18 4.02
CA ALA A 119 10.36 8.87 5.28
C ALA A 119 10.09 7.35 5.46
N MET A 120 9.71 6.65 4.39
CA MET A 120 9.23 5.26 4.45
C MET A 120 10.32 4.20 4.24
N GLN A 121 11.45 4.54 3.60
CA GLN A 121 12.53 3.60 3.26
C GLN A 121 13.02 2.75 4.43
N LYS A 122 13.14 3.33 5.65
CA LYS A 122 13.58 2.59 6.85
C LYS A 122 12.58 1.51 7.27
N ARG A 123 11.27 1.77 7.10
CA ARG A 123 10.21 0.82 7.45
C ARG A 123 10.08 -0.30 6.43
N ILE A 124 10.27 0.00 5.14
CA ILE A 124 10.26 -1.00 4.06
C ILE A 124 11.41 -2.00 4.23
N VAL A 125 12.63 -1.50 4.45
CA VAL A 125 13.81 -2.36 4.66
C VAL A 125 13.69 -3.21 5.92
N SER A 126 13.18 -2.63 7.02
CA SER A 126 12.95 -3.37 8.27
C SER A 126 11.86 -4.45 8.13
N GLY A 127 10.79 -4.19 7.36
CA GLY A 127 9.71 -5.15 7.14
C GLY A 127 10.15 -6.36 6.32
N LEU A 128 10.95 -6.13 5.27
CA LEU A 128 11.53 -7.19 4.45
C LEU A 128 12.51 -8.07 5.25
N GLN A 129 13.34 -7.49 6.11
CA GLN A 129 14.27 -8.27 6.95
C GLN A 129 13.57 -9.11 8.02
N GLY A 130 12.42 -8.66 8.54
CA GLY A 130 11.59 -9.44 9.46
C GLY A 130 10.97 -10.68 8.81
N ALA A 131 10.71 -10.65 7.50
CA ALA A 131 10.17 -11.78 6.75
C ALA A 131 11.21 -12.89 6.46
N VAL A 132 12.51 -12.61 6.54
CA VAL A 132 13.60 -13.57 6.26
C VAL A 132 14.20 -14.15 7.55
N LYS A 133 13.85 -13.60 8.72
CA LYS A 133 14.32 -14.07 10.04
C LYS A 133 13.31 -14.91 10.81
N GLY A 134 12.12 -15.13 10.24
CA GLY A 134 11.13 -16.09 10.74
C GLY A 134 11.32 -17.45 10.09
#